data_AF-A0A2T7TTU2-F1
#
_entry.id   AF-A0A2T7TTU2-F1
#
_cell.length_a   1.000
_cell.length_b   1.000
_cell.length_c   1.000
_cell.angle_alpha   90.00
_cell.angle_beta   90.00
_cell.angle_gamma   90.00
#
_symmetry.space_group_name_H-M   'P 1'
#
loop_
_entity.id
_entity.type
_entity.pdbx_description
1 polymer ?
#
loop_
_entity_poly.entity_id
_entity_poly.type
_entity_poly.pdbx_seq_one_letter_code
_entity_poly.pdbx_strand_id
1 'polypeptide(L)'
;MLITIADILPPNEIEEIRTMLGSMRFEDGRATAGWSAKLVKDNEQAREGAALTLLRERVTNAIQANEVFNLAARPKALTPLLFSRYAEGKQYGSHVDNPLMNGVRTDVSFTLFLADPESYDGGELVIESVSGEEEIKLPAGHLVAYDSTTLHRVAPVTRGERLVAVGWAQSYVRDSAKRELLFDLENARRNLFAQHGKTPEFDLLAKSSANLFRMWAEV
;
A
#
# COMPACT_ATOMS: atom_id res chain seq x y z
N MET A 1 -5.26 -7.58 -8.53
CA MET A 1 -3.88 -7.14 -8.84
C MET A 1 -3.09 -7.01 -7.56
N LEU A 2 -1.88 -7.59 -7.53
CA LEU A 2 -0.88 -7.43 -6.49
C LEU A 2 0.39 -6.89 -7.16
N ILE A 3 0.97 -5.83 -6.61
CA ILE A 3 2.16 -5.19 -7.20
C ILE A 3 3.09 -4.68 -6.11
N THR A 4 4.39 -4.88 -6.31
CA THR A 4 5.46 -4.29 -5.51
C THR A 4 6.07 -3.10 -6.25
N ILE A 5 6.25 -1.98 -5.56
CA ILE A 5 6.72 -0.71 -6.09
C ILE A 5 7.97 -0.30 -5.33
N ALA A 6 9.06 -0.09 -6.06
CA ALA A 6 10.33 0.34 -5.49
C ALA A 6 10.40 1.84 -5.28
N ASP A 7 11.30 2.23 -4.38
CA ASP A 7 11.77 3.61 -4.22
C ASP A 7 10.65 4.66 -4.04
N ILE A 8 9.63 4.35 -3.22
CA ILE A 8 8.63 5.35 -2.81
C ILE A 8 9.27 6.44 -1.96
N LEU A 9 10.16 6.02 -1.05
CA LEU A 9 10.95 6.92 -0.20
C LEU A 9 12.44 6.69 -0.48
N PRO A 10 13.23 7.76 -0.67
CA PRO A 10 14.68 7.62 -0.80
C PRO A 10 15.32 7.34 0.58
N PRO A 11 16.52 6.74 0.64
CA PRO A 11 17.14 6.28 1.88
C PRO A 11 17.27 7.34 2.99
N ASN A 12 17.58 8.59 2.63
CA ASN A 12 17.69 9.68 3.60
C ASN A 12 16.35 10.00 4.28
N GLU A 13 15.23 9.92 3.54
CA GLU A 13 13.91 10.16 4.11
C GLU A 13 13.46 9.03 5.03
N ILE A 14 13.81 7.79 4.70
CA ILE A 14 13.51 6.62 5.52
C ILE A 14 14.10 6.79 6.93
N GLU A 15 15.38 7.15 7.02
CA GLU A 15 16.06 7.33 8.31
C GLU A 15 15.49 8.48 9.15
N GLU A 16 15.11 9.59 8.52
CA GLU A 16 14.40 10.69 9.19
C GLU A 16 13.05 10.24 9.74
N ILE A 17 12.27 9.50 8.94
CA ILE A 17 10.96 8.97 9.31
C ILE A 17 11.09 7.99 10.48
N ARG A 18 12.06 7.07 10.43
CA ARG A 18 12.34 6.12 11.52
C ARG A 18 12.75 6.83 12.79
N THR A 19 13.62 7.83 12.70
CA THR A 19 14.04 8.66 13.85
C THR A 19 12.84 9.35 14.49
N MET A 20 11.98 9.96 13.68
CA MET A 20 10.77 10.61 14.16
C MET A 20 9.83 9.63 14.86
N LEU A 21 9.55 8.48 14.23
CA LEU A 21 8.71 7.42 14.80
C LEU A 21 9.31 6.84 16.09
N GLY A 22 10.63 6.70 16.17
CA GLY A 22 11.32 6.20 17.38
C GLY A 22 11.13 7.10 18.60
N SER A 23 10.82 8.38 18.40
CA SER A 23 10.50 9.33 19.48
C SER A 23 9.01 9.38 19.86
N MET A 24 8.14 8.76 19.05
CA MET A 24 6.70 8.79 19.25
C MET A 24 6.23 7.71 20.22
N ARG A 25 5.08 7.95 20.84
CA ARG A 25 4.39 6.92 21.62
C ARG A 25 3.57 6.03 20.69
N PHE A 26 3.62 4.75 20.97
CA PHE A 26 2.86 3.71 20.30
C PHE A 26 1.82 3.15 21.26
N GLU A 27 0.60 2.94 20.78
CA GLU A 27 -0.54 2.44 21.56
C GLU A 27 -1.10 1.16 20.92
N ASP A 28 -1.90 0.39 21.66
CA ASP A 28 -2.49 -0.87 21.19
C ASP A 28 -3.30 -0.66 19.90
N GLY A 29 -2.87 -1.29 18.81
CA GLY A 29 -3.48 -1.09 17.50
C GLY A 29 -4.84 -1.78 17.34
N ARG A 30 -5.31 -2.56 18.31
CA ARG A 30 -6.69 -3.09 18.36
C ARG A 30 -7.75 -1.98 18.31
N ALA A 31 -7.41 -0.75 18.68
CA ALA A 31 -8.32 0.40 18.64
C ALA A 31 -8.78 0.76 17.21
N THR A 32 -8.00 0.40 16.18
CA THR A 32 -8.29 0.74 14.77
C THR A 32 -8.78 -0.44 13.93
N ALA A 33 -8.94 -1.61 14.55
CA ALA A 33 -9.39 -2.81 13.86
C ALA A 33 -10.92 -2.90 13.76
N GLY A 34 -11.41 -3.54 12.69
CA GLY A 34 -12.81 -3.97 12.61
C GLY A 34 -13.17 -4.96 13.73
N TRP A 35 -14.47 -5.14 13.98
CA TRP A 35 -14.98 -5.89 15.13
C TRP A 35 -14.42 -7.32 15.24
N SER A 36 -14.28 -8.03 14.12
CA SER A 36 -13.75 -9.39 14.06
C SER A 36 -12.22 -9.40 14.05
N ALA A 37 -11.61 -8.51 13.26
CA ALA A 37 -10.16 -8.45 13.10
C ALA A 37 -9.45 -8.01 14.40
N LYS A 38 -10.13 -7.26 15.28
CA LYS A 38 -9.63 -6.88 16.60
C LYS A 38 -9.25 -8.10 17.47
N LEU A 39 -9.90 -9.24 17.27
CA LEU A 39 -9.64 -10.47 18.04
C LEU A 39 -8.30 -11.12 17.67
N VAL A 40 -7.80 -10.85 16.46
CA VAL A 40 -6.57 -11.45 15.92
C VAL A 40 -5.47 -10.41 15.70
N LYS A 41 -5.70 -9.15 16.05
CA LYS A 41 -4.71 -8.07 15.96
C LYS A 41 -3.92 -7.97 17.26
N ASP A 42 -2.60 -8.06 17.15
CA ASP A 42 -1.66 -7.77 18.22
C ASP A 42 -0.49 -6.98 17.63
N ASN A 43 -0.63 -5.66 17.63
CA ASN A 43 0.40 -4.74 17.18
C ASN A 43 0.28 -3.42 17.93
N GLU A 44 1.17 -2.49 17.63
CA GLU A 44 1.04 -1.12 18.08
C GLU A 44 0.93 -0.15 16.92
N GLN A 45 0.35 1.02 17.18
CA GLN A 45 0.26 2.11 16.22
C GLN A 45 0.69 3.43 16.84
N ALA A 46 1.34 4.28 16.06
CA ALA A 46 1.76 5.59 16.51
C ALA A 46 0.54 6.40 16.96
N ARG A 47 0.62 6.97 18.15
CA ARG A 47 -0.44 7.77 18.76
C ARG A 47 -0.65 9.06 17.97
N GLU A 48 -1.91 9.45 17.80
CA GLU A 48 -2.27 10.73 17.18
C GLU A 48 -1.64 11.93 17.91
N GLY A 49 -1.18 12.90 17.11
CA GLY A 49 -0.54 14.12 17.58
C GLY A 49 0.02 14.92 16.40
N ALA A 50 0.37 16.19 16.63
CA ALA A 50 0.81 17.11 15.57
C ALA A 50 1.99 16.58 14.74
N ALA A 51 2.97 15.93 15.41
CA ALA A 51 4.11 15.33 14.71
C ALA A 51 3.69 14.18 13.78
N LEU A 52 2.72 13.35 14.19
CA LEU A 52 2.20 12.26 13.36
C LEU A 52 1.44 12.80 12.15
N THR A 53 0.68 13.89 12.31
CA THR A 53 -0.02 14.55 11.20
C THR A 53 0.95 15.01 10.11
N LEU A 54 2.03 15.70 10.49
CA LEU A 54 3.04 16.17 9.55
C LEU A 54 3.75 15.00 8.85
N LEU A 55 4.08 13.94 9.60
CA LEU A 55 4.67 12.74 9.05
C LEU A 55 3.74 12.04 8.05
N ARG A 56 2.45 11.93 8.41
CA ARG A 56 1.41 11.34 7.56
C ARG A 56 1.28 12.11 6.26
N GLU A 57 1.24 13.44 6.31
CA GLU A 57 1.19 14.28 5.09
C GLU A 57 2.41 14.06 4.21
N ARG A 58 3.62 14.07 4.78
CA ARG A 58 4.87 13.83 4.06
C ARG A 58 4.85 12.48 3.32
N VAL A 59 4.53 11.39 4.03
CA VAL A 59 4.52 10.04 3.44
C VAL A 59 3.38 9.88 2.44
N THR A 60 2.22 10.47 2.69
CA THR A 60 1.09 10.48 1.74
C THR A 60 1.49 11.17 0.44
N ASN A 61 2.16 12.33 0.52
CA ASN A 61 2.63 13.05 -0.66
C ASN A 61 3.65 12.24 -1.45
N ALA A 62 4.57 11.53 -0.79
CA ALA A 62 5.54 10.66 -1.48
C ALA A 62 4.87 9.53 -2.26
N ILE A 63 3.88 8.86 -1.64
CA ILE A 63 3.08 7.82 -2.30
C ILE A 63 2.29 8.40 -3.49
N GLN A 64 1.63 9.55 -3.31
CA GLN A 64 0.84 10.20 -4.35
C GLN A 64 1.70 10.82 -5.47
N ALA A 65 2.98 11.10 -5.23
CA ALA A 65 3.90 11.54 -6.26
C ALA A 65 4.46 10.36 -7.09
N ASN A 66 4.37 9.12 -6.58
CA ASN A 66 4.90 7.96 -7.29
C ASN A 66 4.01 7.58 -8.49
N GLU A 67 4.60 7.58 -9.68
CA GLU A 67 3.86 7.36 -10.91
C GLU A 67 3.32 5.94 -11.04
N VAL A 68 4.09 4.93 -10.65
CA VAL A 68 3.67 3.51 -10.70
C VAL A 68 2.46 3.29 -9.80
N PHE A 69 2.47 3.85 -8.58
CA PHE A 69 1.33 3.79 -7.66
C PHE A 69 0.07 4.42 -8.27
N ASN A 70 0.21 5.61 -8.88
CA ASN A 70 -0.92 6.28 -9.53
C ASN A 70 -1.50 5.49 -10.70
N LEU A 71 -0.65 4.82 -11.49
CA LEU A 71 -1.11 4.01 -12.62
C LEU A 71 -1.77 2.71 -12.17
N ALA A 72 -1.21 2.06 -11.15
CA ALA A 72 -1.68 0.80 -10.62
C ALA A 72 -2.98 0.98 -9.81
N ALA A 73 -2.97 1.87 -8.82
CA ALA A 73 -4.09 2.04 -7.89
C ALA A 73 -5.14 3.04 -8.39
N ARG A 74 -4.76 4.01 -9.22
CA ARG A 74 -5.62 5.11 -9.72
C ARG A 74 -6.41 5.79 -8.58
N PRO A 75 -5.72 6.30 -7.55
CA PRO A 75 -6.36 6.74 -6.31
C PRO A 75 -7.25 7.97 -6.55
N LYS A 76 -8.52 7.87 -6.13
CA LYS A 76 -9.45 8.98 -5.97
C LYS A 76 -9.34 9.62 -4.58
N ALA A 77 -9.16 8.79 -3.57
CA ALA A 77 -8.99 9.21 -2.18
C ALA A 77 -8.15 8.16 -1.44
N LEU A 78 -7.41 8.59 -0.43
CA LEU A 78 -6.68 7.72 0.49
C LEU A 78 -7.23 7.89 1.90
N THR A 79 -7.28 6.81 2.67
CA THR A 79 -7.47 6.89 4.12
C THR A 79 -6.24 7.53 4.78
N PRO A 80 -6.36 8.16 5.95
CA PRO A 80 -5.20 8.56 6.75
C PRO A 80 -4.27 7.37 7.00
N LEU A 81 -2.96 7.53 6.75
CA LEU A 81 -2.00 6.46 6.97
C LEU A 81 -1.88 6.11 8.45
N LEU A 82 -1.77 4.81 8.72
CA LEU A 82 -1.49 4.24 10.03
C LEU A 82 -0.04 3.76 10.07
N PHE A 83 0.73 4.27 11.02
CA PHE A 83 2.10 3.81 11.25
C PHE A 83 2.06 2.69 12.29
N SER A 84 2.34 1.47 11.85
CA SER A 84 2.17 0.26 12.66
C SER A 84 3.51 -0.39 12.96
N ARG A 85 3.61 -0.95 14.17
CA ARG A 85 4.81 -1.56 14.73
C ARG A 85 4.50 -2.93 15.29
N TYR A 86 5.32 -3.91 14.93
CA TYR A 86 5.24 -5.28 15.42
C TYR A 86 6.60 -5.65 16.02
N ALA A 87 6.65 -5.70 17.35
CA ALA A 87 7.80 -6.20 18.10
C ALA A 87 7.76 -7.74 18.16
N GLU A 88 8.80 -8.35 18.74
CA GLU A 88 8.85 -9.79 18.97
C GLU A 88 7.56 -10.34 19.62
N GLY A 89 7.04 -11.43 19.06
CA GLY A 89 5.79 -12.09 19.44
C GLY A 89 4.52 -11.48 18.83
N LYS A 90 4.58 -10.25 18.31
CA LYS A 90 3.42 -9.53 17.75
C LYS A 90 3.08 -9.99 16.34
N GLN A 91 1.80 -9.96 16.00
CA GLN A 91 1.25 -10.45 14.74
C GLN A 91 -0.11 -9.83 14.41
N TYR A 92 -0.62 -10.09 13.22
CA TYR A 92 -2.02 -9.81 12.91
C TYR A 92 -2.58 -10.99 12.13
N GLY A 93 -3.42 -11.81 12.77
CA GLY A 93 -3.97 -13.01 12.15
C GLY A 93 -4.86 -12.74 10.94
N SER A 94 -5.25 -13.83 10.26
CA SER A 94 -5.97 -13.77 8.98
C SER A 94 -7.27 -12.97 9.10
N HIS A 95 -7.43 -11.99 8.21
CA HIS A 95 -8.59 -11.11 8.15
C HIS A 95 -8.76 -10.51 6.74
N VAL A 96 -9.90 -9.84 6.55
CA VAL A 96 -10.17 -8.96 5.41
C VAL A 96 -10.44 -7.56 5.97
N ASP A 97 -10.02 -6.54 5.24
CA ASP A 97 -10.22 -5.16 5.64
C ASP A 97 -11.70 -4.74 5.62
N ASN A 98 -12.06 -3.74 6.42
CA ASN A 98 -13.40 -3.15 6.34
C ASN A 98 -13.61 -2.54 4.94
N PRO A 99 -14.75 -2.79 4.28
CA PRO A 99 -15.00 -2.30 2.92
C PRO A 99 -15.19 -0.77 2.83
N LEU A 100 -15.48 -0.12 3.96
CA LEU A 100 -15.64 1.33 4.09
C LEU A 100 -14.92 1.81 5.35
N MET A 101 -14.04 2.80 5.20
CA MET A 101 -13.29 3.43 6.29
C MET A 101 -13.37 4.95 6.15
N ASN A 102 -13.97 5.64 7.12
CA ASN A 102 -14.13 7.10 7.11
C ASN A 102 -14.74 7.66 5.80
N GLY A 103 -15.73 6.95 5.23
CA GLY A 103 -16.38 7.32 3.97
C GLY A 103 -15.59 6.96 2.70
N VAL A 104 -14.40 6.38 2.83
CA VAL A 104 -13.56 5.90 1.72
C VAL A 104 -13.83 4.41 1.51
N ARG A 105 -14.15 4.02 0.27
CA ARG A 105 -14.24 2.61 -0.13
C ARG A 105 -12.84 2.02 -0.29
N THR A 106 -12.54 0.91 0.36
CA THR A 106 -11.20 0.31 0.37
C THR A 106 -11.03 -0.62 -0.83
N ASP A 107 -10.72 -0.06 -2.00
CA ASP A 107 -10.50 -0.87 -3.21
C ASP A 107 -9.11 -1.53 -3.24
N VAL A 108 -8.11 -0.81 -2.74
CA VAL A 108 -6.70 -1.24 -2.72
C VAL A 108 -6.12 -1.00 -1.32
N SER A 109 -5.57 -2.04 -0.71
CA SER A 109 -4.73 -1.96 0.48
C SER A 109 -3.28 -1.75 0.06
N PHE A 110 -2.52 -0.98 0.82
CA PHE A 110 -1.09 -0.84 0.58
C PHE A 110 -0.29 -0.76 1.87
N THR A 111 0.94 -1.25 1.81
CA THR A 111 1.91 -1.23 2.91
C THR A 111 3.24 -0.71 2.38
N LEU A 112 3.69 0.41 2.93
CA LEU A 112 5.03 0.95 2.75
C LEU A 112 5.93 0.44 3.88
N PHE A 113 7.00 -0.25 3.53
CA PHE A 113 7.95 -0.80 4.49
C PHE A 113 8.89 0.31 4.98
N LEU A 114 9.09 0.40 6.29
CA LEU A 114 9.95 1.41 6.94
C LEU A 114 11.11 0.78 7.74
N ALA A 115 11.19 -0.55 7.75
CA ALA A 115 12.29 -1.31 8.34
C ALA A 115 12.81 -2.30 7.30
N ASP A 116 14.14 -2.43 7.23
CA ASP A 116 14.79 -3.36 6.32
C ASP A 116 14.44 -4.82 6.66
N PRO A 117 14.25 -5.69 5.66
CA PRO A 117 13.81 -7.06 5.87
C PRO A 117 14.80 -7.87 6.72
N GLU A 118 16.09 -7.52 6.69
CA GLU A 118 17.13 -8.18 7.49
C GLU A 118 17.13 -7.74 8.96
N SER A 119 16.48 -6.62 9.31
CA SER A 119 16.48 -6.11 10.68
C SER A 119 15.47 -6.82 11.60
N TYR A 120 14.65 -7.73 11.06
CA TYR A 120 13.67 -8.51 11.81
C TYR A 120 13.46 -9.89 11.19
N ASP A 121 13.10 -10.91 11.98
CA ASP A 121 12.73 -12.23 11.49
C ASP A 121 11.22 -12.42 11.60
N GLY A 122 10.61 -13.12 10.64
CA GLY A 122 9.16 -13.17 10.49
C GLY A 122 8.56 -11.83 10.03
N GLY A 123 7.30 -11.57 10.37
CA GLY A 123 6.62 -10.31 10.03
C GLY A 123 6.26 -10.16 8.55
N GLU A 124 6.30 -11.23 7.77
CA GLU A 124 5.86 -11.24 6.38
C GLU A 124 4.38 -10.84 6.31
N LEU A 125 4.02 -9.99 5.35
CA LEU A 125 2.63 -9.84 4.93
C LEU A 125 2.28 -11.05 4.08
N VAL A 126 1.40 -11.91 4.59
CA VAL A 126 0.96 -13.11 3.87
C VAL A 126 -0.39 -12.82 3.22
N ILE A 127 -0.45 -12.94 1.90
CA ILE A 127 -1.68 -12.84 1.11
C ILE A 127 -2.17 -14.26 0.80
N GLU A 128 -3.42 -14.55 1.15
CA GLU A 128 -4.01 -15.88 0.98
C GLU A 128 -4.85 -15.93 -0.30
N SER A 129 -4.68 -17.01 -1.08
CA SER A 129 -5.48 -17.32 -2.26
C SER A 129 -5.92 -18.78 -2.26
N VAL A 130 -6.85 -19.13 -3.15
CA VAL A 130 -7.27 -20.53 -3.36
C VAL A 130 -6.13 -21.43 -3.83
N SER A 131 -5.09 -20.85 -4.43
CA SER A 131 -3.94 -21.58 -4.98
C SER A 131 -2.77 -21.69 -4.01
N GLY A 132 -2.84 -21.04 -2.84
CA GLY A 132 -1.77 -20.98 -1.86
C GLY A 132 -1.56 -19.57 -1.32
N GLU A 133 -0.46 -19.40 -0.60
CA GLU A 133 -0.09 -18.17 0.09
C GLU A 133 1.12 -17.50 -0.56
N GLU A 134 1.13 -16.17 -0.56
CA GLU A 134 2.27 -15.36 -1.00
C GLU A 134 2.79 -14.52 0.16
N GLU A 135 4.06 -14.70 0.51
CA GLU A 135 4.71 -13.98 1.61
C GLU A 135 5.51 -12.79 1.09
N ILE A 136 5.28 -11.61 1.68
CA ILE A 136 5.80 -10.34 1.19
C ILE A 136 6.55 -9.62 2.30
N LYS A 137 7.83 -9.35 2.03
CA LYS A 137 8.73 -8.60 2.90
C LYS A 137 9.71 -7.81 2.02
N LEU A 138 9.52 -6.49 1.95
CA LEU A 138 10.27 -5.64 1.02
C LEU A 138 11.32 -4.78 1.74
N PRO A 139 12.35 -4.28 1.03
CA PRO A 139 13.28 -3.30 1.58
C PRO A 139 12.57 -2.04 2.07
N ALA A 140 13.18 -1.32 3.02
CA ALA A 140 12.61 -0.07 3.50
C ALA A 140 12.47 0.94 2.34
N GLY A 141 11.37 1.69 2.32
CA GLY A 141 11.03 2.61 1.23
C GLY A 141 10.30 1.98 0.05
N HIS A 142 10.14 0.65 0.03
CA HIS A 142 9.35 -0.06 -0.97
C HIS A 142 7.91 -0.29 -0.48
N LEU A 143 6.97 -0.36 -1.41
CA LEU A 143 5.55 -0.49 -1.13
C LEU A 143 4.97 -1.72 -1.83
N VAL A 144 4.07 -2.42 -1.17
CA VAL A 144 3.17 -3.39 -1.81
C VAL A 144 1.76 -2.81 -1.87
N ALA A 145 1.08 -2.98 -2.99
CA ALA A 145 -0.34 -2.67 -3.17
C ALA A 145 -1.09 -3.92 -3.66
N TYR A 146 -2.24 -4.20 -3.07
CA TYR A 146 -3.04 -5.39 -3.34
C TYR A 146 -4.53 -5.10 -3.13
N ASP A 147 -5.41 -5.95 -3.65
CA ASP A 147 -6.85 -5.77 -3.48
C ASP A 147 -7.26 -5.99 -2.04
N SER A 148 -7.97 -5.02 -1.42
CA SER A 148 -8.38 -5.14 -0.01
C SER A 148 -9.36 -6.29 0.25
N THR A 149 -9.86 -6.94 -0.80
CA THR A 149 -10.78 -8.08 -0.72
C THR A 149 -10.08 -9.40 -0.41
N THR A 150 -8.75 -9.44 -0.41
CA THR A 150 -7.98 -10.67 -0.14
C THR A 150 -7.86 -10.93 1.35
N LEU A 151 -7.99 -12.21 1.75
CA LEU A 151 -7.57 -12.64 3.07
C LEU A 151 -6.07 -12.43 3.22
N HIS A 152 -5.66 -11.85 4.34
CA HIS A 152 -4.26 -11.59 4.60
C HIS A 152 -3.96 -11.55 6.09
N ARG A 153 -2.69 -11.73 6.43
CA ARG A 153 -2.17 -11.67 7.79
C ARG A 153 -0.76 -11.09 7.83
N VAL A 154 -0.32 -10.68 9.01
CA VAL A 154 1.10 -10.42 9.30
C VAL A 154 1.60 -11.56 10.17
N ALA A 155 2.57 -12.33 9.66
CA ALA A 155 3.19 -13.42 10.40
C ALA A 155 3.84 -12.91 11.71
N PRO A 156 4.00 -13.76 12.74
CA PRO A 156 4.68 -13.38 13.96
C PRO A 156 6.08 -12.84 13.69
N VAL A 157 6.40 -11.68 14.27
CA VAL A 157 7.80 -11.23 14.36
C VAL A 157 8.50 -12.05 15.45
N THR A 158 9.62 -12.67 15.13
CA THR A 158 10.37 -13.55 16.06
C THR A 158 11.70 -12.97 16.51
N ARG A 159 12.18 -11.93 15.82
CA ARG A 159 13.34 -11.13 16.19
C ARG A 159 13.17 -9.71 15.68
N GLY A 160 13.64 -8.72 16.43
CA GLY A 160 13.67 -7.34 15.98
C GLY A 160 12.28 -6.69 15.94
N GLU A 161 12.11 -5.73 15.03
CA GLU A 161 10.88 -4.95 14.93
C GLU A 161 10.53 -4.66 13.47
N ARG A 162 9.29 -4.96 13.10
CA ARG A 162 8.70 -4.56 11.82
C ARG A 162 7.98 -3.23 11.97
N LEU A 163 8.41 -2.25 11.18
CA LEU A 163 7.81 -0.92 11.11
C LEU A 163 7.27 -0.64 9.71
N VAL A 164 6.02 -0.21 9.60
CA VAL A 164 5.36 0.06 8.31
C VAL A 164 4.40 1.24 8.38
N ALA A 165 4.13 1.86 7.23
CA ALA A 165 2.96 2.71 7.03
C ALA A 165 1.92 1.94 6.20
N VAL A 166 0.69 1.85 6.69
CA VAL A 166 -0.42 1.14 6.04
C VAL A 166 -1.50 2.13 5.68
N GLY A 167 -2.13 1.95 4.53
CA GLY A 167 -3.27 2.75 4.11
C GLY A 167 -4.12 2.03 3.07
N TRP A 168 -5.23 2.66 2.73
CA TRP A 168 -6.17 2.16 1.74
C TRP A 168 -6.51 3.26 0.74
N ALA A 169 -6.70 2.87 -0.51
CA ALA A 169 -7.13 3.74 -1.58
C ALA A 169 -8.52 3.37 -2.06
N GLN A 170 -9.37 4.38 -2.20
CA GLN A 170 -10.50 4.30 -3.12
C GLN A 170 -9.97 4.60 -4.51
N SER A 171 -10.18 3.68 -5.45
CA SER A 171 -9.78 3.89 -6.83
C SER A 171 -10.88 4.61 -7.59
N TYR A 172 -10.50 5.39 -8.61
CA TYR A 172 -11.44 5.79 -9.65
C TYR A 172 -12.03 4.56 -10.36
N VAL A 173 -11.28 3.46 -10.47
CA VAL A 173 -11.73 2.24 -11.15
C VAL A 173 -11.89 1.14 -10.11
N ARG A 174 -13.14 0.87 -9.71
CA ARG A 174 -13.49 -0.08 -8.63
C ARG A 174 -12.99 -1.51 -8.88
N ASP A 175 -13.16 -1.98 -10.11
CA ASP A 175 -12.85 -3.36 -10.52
C ASP A 175 -11.34 -3.55 -10.73
N SER A 176 -10.77 -4.53 -10.04
CA SER A 176 -9.32 -4.81 -10.09
C SER A 176 -8.84 -5.26 -11.46
N ALA A 177 -9.59 -6.11 -12.16
CA ALA A 177 -9.20 -6.58 -13.49
C ALA A 177 -9.19 -5.41 -14.50
N LYS A 178 -10.13 -4.47 -14.35
CA LYS A 178 -10.13 -3.23 -15.17
C LYS A 178 -8.94 -2.33 -14.85
N ARG A 179 -8.51 -2.23 -13.59
CA ARG A 179 -7.28 -1.50 -13.21
C ARG A 179 -6.05 -2.14 -13.85
N GLU A 180 -5.94 -3.45 -13.78
CA GLU A 180 -4.83 -4.22 -14.33
C GLU A 180 -4.73 -4.05 -15.85
N LEU A 181 -5.84 -4.18 -16.58
CA LEU A 181 -5.87 -3.92 -18.02
C LEU A 181 -5.42 -2.49 -18.38
N LEU A 182 -5.85 -1.50 -17.59
CA LEU A 182 -5.41 -0.11 -17.79
C LEU A 182 -3.93 0.10 -17.43
N PHE A 183 -3.39 -0.65 -16.48
CA PHE A 183 -1.97 -0.62 -16.12
C PHE A 183 -1.11 -1.22 -17.24
N ASP A 184 -1.49 -2.38 -17.77
CA ASP A 184 -0.82 -3.04 -18.88
C ASP A 184 -0.80 -2.18 -20.14
N LEU A 185 -1.95 -1.60 -20.51
CA LEU A 185 -2.05 -0.71 -21.67
C LEU A 185 -1.14 0.51 -21.53
N GLU A 186 -1.02 1.06 -20.32
CA GLU A 186 -0.17 2.20 -20.07
C GLU A 186 1.32 1.83 -20.15
N ASN A 187 1.72 0.68 -19.62
CA ASN A 187 3.09 0.17 -19.76
C ASN A 187 3.44 -0.08 -21.22
N ALA A 188 2.56 -0.75 -21.97
CA ALA A 188 2.75 -0.99 -23.40
C ALA A 188 2.89 0.33 -24.18
N ARG A 189 2.03 1.31 -23.90
CA ARG A 189 2.05 2.64 -24.53
C ARG A 189 3.33 3.41 -24.24
N ARG A 190 3.82 3.39 -22.99
CA ARG A 190 5.07 4.04 -22.58
C ARG A 190 6.29 3.40 -23.22
N ASN A 191 6.34 2.07 -23.24
CA ASN A 191 7.43 1.33 -23.88
C ASN A 191 7.49 1.61 -25.38
N LEU A 192 6.34 1.62 -26.06
CA LEU A 192 6.27 1.98 -27.47
C LEU A 192 6.80 3.40 -27.72
N PHE A 193 6.40 4.36 -26.90
CA PHE A 193 6.87 5.75 -27.01
C PHE A 193 8.38 5.87 -26.75
N ALA A 194 8.92 5.15 -25.77
CA ALA A 194 10.35 5.18 -25.47
C ALA A 194 11.20 4.64 -26.64
N GLN A 195 10.69 3.65 -27.38
CA GLN A 195 11.40 3.03 -28.51
C GLN A 195 11.25 3.80 -29.82
N HIS A 196 10.05 4.33 -30.10
CA HIS A 196 9.69 4.86 -31.42
C HIS A 196 9.19 6.30 -31.40
N GLY A 197 9.06 6.92 -30.22
CA GLY A 197 8.47 8.24 -30.06
C GLY A 197 6.97 8.26 -30.38
N LYS A 198 6.50 9.40 -30.89
CA LYS A 198 5.09 9.59 -31.25
C LYS A 198 4.79 8.96 -32.61
N THR A 199 4.00 7.89 -32.63
CA THR A 199 3.53 7.21 -33.85
C THR A 199 1.99 7.16 -33.91
N PRO A 200 1.39 6.86 -35.07
CA PRO A 200 -0.05 6.62 -35.18
C PRO A 200 -0.55 5.50 -34.24
N GLU A 201 0.22 4.43 -34.05
CA GLU A 201 -0.11 3.31 -33.16
C GLU A 201 -0.10 3.75 -31.70
N PHE A 202 0.89 4.55 -31.30
CA PHE A 202 0.92 5.18 -29.99
C PHE A 202 -0.32 6.05 -29.75
N ASP A 203 -0.71 6.86 -30.73
CA ASP A 203 -1.88 7.72 -30.63
C ASP A 203 -3.18 6.92 -30.51
N LEU A 204 -3.28 5.77 -31.19
CA LEU A 204 -4.41 4.84 -31.03
C LEU A 204 -4.45 4.21 -29.63
N LEU A 205 -3.31 3.77 -29.08
CA LEU A 205 -3.24 3.26 -27.71
C LEU A 205 -3.57 4.34 -26.68
N ALA A 206 -3.07 5.56 -26.87
CA ALA A 206 -3.38 6.71 -26.01
C ALA A 206 -4.89 7.03 -26.02
N LYS A 207 -5.50 7.08 -27.22
CA LYS A 207 -6.95 7.28 -27.38
C LYS A 207 -7.75 6.18 -26.67
N SER A 208 -7.39 4.92 -26.87
CA SER A 208 -8.09 3.77 -26.31
C SER A 208 -7.97 3.72 -24.79
N SER A 209 -6.76 3.87 -24.24
CA SER A 209 -6.52 3.91 -22.79
C SER A 209 -7.31 5.04 -22.12
N ALA A 210 -7.27 6.26 -22.69
CA ALA A 210 -8.03 7.39 -22.16
C ALA A 210 -9.54 7.15 -22.17
N ASN A 211 -10.08 6.53 -23.23
CA ASN A 211 -11.51 6.23 -23.32
C ASN A 211 -11.94 5.12 -22.36
N LEU A 212 -11.14 4.06 -22.20
CA LEU A 212 -11.41 3.01 -21.20
C LEU A 212 -11.44 3.59 -19.79
N PHE A 213 -10.51 4.49 -19.46
CA PHE A 213 -10.55 5.19 -18.19
C PHE A 213 -11.84 6.02 -18.03
N ARG A 214 -12.25 6.80 -19.05
CA ARG A 214 -13.53 7.53 -19.03
C ARG A 214 -14.75 6.61 -18.83
N MET A 215 -14.73 5.41 -19.41
CA MET A 215 -15.82 4.44 -19.31
C MET A 215 -15.90 3.79 -17.92
N TRP A 216 -14.77 3.64 -17.23
CA TRP A 216 -14.68 2.86 -16.00
C TRP A 216 -14.50 3.71 -14.73
N ALA A 217 -14.16 4.99 -14.87
CA ALA A 217 -13.95 5.88 -13.73
C ALA A 217 -15.26 6.26 -13.02
N GLU A 218 -15.26 6.19 -11.69
CA GLU A 218 -16.32 6.64 -10.78
C GLU A 218 -15.93 7.98 -10.13
N VAL A 219 -16.49 9.09 -10.63
CA VAL A 219 -16.22 10.47 -10.17
C VAL A 219 -17.12 10.92 -9.03
#